data_AF-A0A364MJD0-F1
#
_entry.id   AF-A0A364MJD0-F1
#
_cell.length_a   1.000
_cell.length_b   1.000
_cell.length_c   1.000
_cell.angle_alpha   90.00
_cell.angle_beta   90.00
_cell.angle_gamma   90.00
#
_symmetry.space_group_name_H-M   'P 1'
#
loop_
_entity.id
_entity.type
_entity.pdbx_description
1 polymer ?
#
loop_
_entity_poly.entity_id
_entity_poly.type
_entity_poly.pdbx_seq_one_letter_code
_entity_poly.pdbx_strand_id
1 'polypeptide(L)'
;MAPRSQLEITTSSVLRLVKEEASYHQEYQQQTERIKKLESQQGGDDENKEYLLRQERLALEETKKVLPVLKKKLEDTIATLQSLLTEEGKKGPQSNVEHINAAKDAISKARTAEREIA
;
A
#
# COMPACT_ATOMS: atom_id res chain seq x y z
N MET A 1 -25.45 -17.35 -6.26
CA MET A 1 -24.00 -17.41 -5.96
C MET A 1 -23.85 -17.50 -4.45
N ALA A 2 -23.01 -18.41 -3.93
CA ALA A 2 -22.76 -18.49 -2.49
C ALA A 2 -22.02 -17.23 -2.01
N PRO A 3 -22.26 -16.76 -0.77
CA PRO A 3 -21.50 -15.65 -0.20
C PRO A 3 -20.02 -16.01 -0.09
N ARG A 4 -19.15 -15.03 -0.31
CA ARG A 4 -17.69 -15.19 -0.16
C ARG A 4 -17.33 -15.48 1.30
N SER A 5 -16.34 -16.34 1.51
CA SER A 5 -15.83 -16.61 2.84
C SER A 5 -15.09 -15.41 3.44
N GLN A 6 -14.97 -15.37 4.77
CA GLN A 6 -14.18 -14.34 5.44
C GLN A 6 -12.71 -14.36 5.00
N LEU A 7 -12.16 -15.53 4.72
CA LEU A 7 -10.80 -15.70 4.18
C LEU A 7 -10.64 -14.98 2.83
N GLU A 8 -11.56 -15.18 1.89
CA GLU A 8 -11.55 -14.49 0.58
C GLU A 8 -11.73 -12.98 0.72
N ILE A 9 -12.63 -12.54 1.60
CA ILE A 9 -12.91 -11.12 1.83
C ILE A 9 -11.67 -10.44 2.38
N THR A 10 -11.05 -11.01 3.42
CA THR A 10 -9.83 -10.45 4.01
C THR A 10 -8.65 -10.51 3.03
N THR A 11 -8.53 -11.58 2.24
CA THR A 11 -7.54 -11.67 1.15
C THR A 11 -7.70 -10.52 0.16
N SER A 12 -8.94 -10.24 -0.26
CA SER A 12 -9.25 -9.13 -1.17
C SER A 12 -8.92 -7.76 -0.55
N SER A 13 -9.16 -7.59 0.75
CA SER A 13 -8.81 -6.38 1.48
C SER A 13 -7.30 -6.15 1.53
N VAL A 14 -6.50 -7.19 1.80
CA VAL A 14 -5.03 -7.10 1.76
C VAL A 14 -4.56 -6.69 0.37
N LEU A 15 -5.07 -7.32 -0.69
CA LEU A 15 -4.69 -6.99 -2.07
C LEU A 15 -5.07 -5.55 -2.45
N ARG A 16 -6.17 -5.01 -1.92
CA ARG A 16 -6.52 -3.59 -2.13
C ARG A 16 -5.52 -2.66 -1.44
N LEU A 17 -5.16 -2.96 -0.19
CA LEU A 17 -4.17 -2.16 0.56
C LEU A 17 -2.79 -2.20 -0.12
N VAL A 18 -2.39 -3.34 -0.69
CA VAL A 18 -1.16 -3.43 -1.51
C VAL A 18 -1.20 -2.51 -2.72
N LYS A 19 -2.33 -2.45 -3.43
CA LYS A 19 -2.48 -1.54 -4.58
C LYS A 19 -2.50 -0.07 -4.15
N GLU A 20 -3.12 0.21 -3.01
CA GLU A 20 -3.13 1.55 -2.41
C GLU A 20 -1.72 1.99 -2.05
N GLU A 21 -0.92 1.10 -1.45
CA GLU A 21 0.50 1.36 -1.13
C GLU A 21 1.29 1.67 -2.40
N ALA A 22 1.19 0.82 -3.42
CA ALA A 22 1.88 1.05 -4.69
C ALA A 22 1.50 2.40 -5.33
N SER A 23 0.23 2.81 -5.22
CA SER A 23 -0.23 4.11 -5.73
C SER A 23 0.43 5.28 -4.97
N TYR A 24 0.45 5.24 -3.64
CA TYR A 24 1.09 6.29 -2.84
C TYR A 24 2.61 6.29 -2.98
N HIS A 25 3.24 5.13 -3.15
CA HIS A 25 4.67 5.02 -3.44
C HIS A 25 5.02 5.67 -4.78
N GLN A 26 4.22 5.39 -5.82
CA GLN A 26 4.40 6.02 -7.13
C GLN A 26 4.18 7.54 -7.07
N GLU A 27 3.19 8.01 -6.32
CA GLU A 27 2.95 9.44 -6.10
C GLU A 27 4.14 10.12 -5.40
N TYR A 28 4.68 9.51 -4.35
CA TYR A 28 5.85 9.99 -3.63
C TYR A 28 7.06 10.15 -4.56
N GLN A 29 7.32 9.14 -5.41
CA GLN A 29 8.42 9.18 -6.38
C GLN A 29 8.24 10.33 -7.38
N GLN A 30 7.03 10.48 -7.94
CA GLN A 30 6.73 11.54 -8.92
C GLN A 30 6.86 12.94 -8.32
N GLN A 31 6.33 13.18 -7.13
CA GLN A 31 6.48 14.45 -6.43
C GLN A 31 7.95 14.76 -6.13
N THR A 32 8.70 13.75 -5.67
CA THR A 32 10.16 13.88 -5.43
C THR A 32 10.92 14.25 -6.71
N GLU A 33 10.60 13.62 -7.85
CA GLU A 33 11.20 13.94 -9.15
C GLU A 33 10.84 15.34 -9.63
N ARG A 34 9.58 15.77 -9.46
CA ARG A 34 9.13 17.13 -9.80
C ARG A 34 9.86 18.19 -8.99
N ILE A 35 10.00 17.97 -7.68
CA ILE A 35 10.74 18.88 -6.80
C ILE A 35 12.19 18.99 -7.28
N LYS A 36 12.88 17.86 -7.51
CA LYS A 36 14.26 17.86 -8.02
C LYS A 36 14.38 18.62 -9.35
N LYS A 37 13.43 18.40 -10.26
CA LYS A 37 13.39 19.09 -11.55
C LYS A 37 13.24 20.60 -11.38
N LEU A 38 12.28 21.03 -10.55
CA LEU A 38 12.06 22.45 -10.24
C LEU A 38 13.31 23.05 -9.60
N GLU A 39 13.93 22.39 -8.62
CA GLU A 39 15.17 22.86 -7.97
C GLU A 39 16.31 23.05 -8.99
N SER A 40 16.46 22.13 -9.95
CA SER A 40 17.52 22.15 -10.96
C SER A 40 17.31 23.14 -12.12
N GLN A 41 16.10 23.67 -12.31
CA GLN A 41 15.83 24.62 -13.40
C GLN A 41 16.58 25.95 -13.17
N GLN A 42 17.46 26.31 -14.11
CA GLN A 42 18.12 27.61 -14.19
C GLN A 42 17.38 28.52 -15.17
N GLY A 43 17.11 29.77 -14.77
CA GLY A 43 16.39 30.75 -15.58
C GLY A 43 14.88 30.53 -15.59
N GLY A 44 14.15 31.41 -14.91
CA GLY A 44 12.70 31.41 -14.78
C GLY A 44 12.27 32.54 -13.84
N ASP A 45 10.98 32.87 -13.82
CA ASP A 45 10.44 33.87 -12.89
C ASP A 45 10.48 33.31 -11.46
N ASP A 46 11.39 33.81 -10.64
CA ASP A 46 11.79 33.20 -9.35
C ASP A 46 10.60 33.06 -8.38
N GLU A 47 9.64 34.00 -8.42
CA GLU A 47 8.48 33.99 -7.53
C GLU A 47 7.50 32.84 -7.86
N ASN A 48 7.27 32.56 -9.15
CA ASN A 48 6.41 31.45 -9.57
C ASN A 48 7.08 30.09 -9.26
N LYS A 49 8.40 30.01 -9.45
CA LYS A 49 9.19 28.83 -9.11
C LYS A 49 9.11 28.49 -7.62
N GLU A 50 9.26 29.50 -6.75
CA GLU A 50 9.20 29.28 -5.30
C GLU A 50 7.79 28.85 -4.84
N TYR A 51 6.74 29.46 -5.40
CA TYR A 51 5.37 29.07 -5.13
C TYR A 51 5.11 27.58 -5.49
N LEU A 52 5.51 27.16 -6.69
CA LEU A 52 5.35 25.77 -7.14
C LEU A 52 6.14 24.79 -6.27
N LEU A 53 7.38 25.14 -5.88
CA LEU A 53 8.19 24.33 -4.97
C LEU A 53 7.51 24.15 -3.61
N ARG A 54 6.92 25.21 -3.05
CA ARG A 54 6.18 25.12 -1.78
C ARG A 54 4.97 24.20 -1.91
N GLN A 55 4.22 24.28 -3.01
CA GLN A 55 3.07 23.40 -3.24
C GLN A 55 3.47 21.93 -3.39
N GLU A 56 4.48 21.62 -4.21
CA GLU A 56 4.93 20.24 -4.41
C GLU A 56 5.51 19.64 -3.12
N ARG A 57 6.23 20.43 -2.32
CA ARG A 57 6.71 20.00 -1.00
C ARG A 57 5.56 19.73 -0.04
N LEU A 58 4.51 20.56 -0.03
CA LEU A 58 3.34 20.32 0.80
C LEU A 58 2.64 19.01 0.41
N ALA A 59 2.43 18.79 -0.89
CA ALA A 59 1.84 17.55 -1.40
C ALA A 59 2.67 16.32 -1.01
N LEU A 60 4.00 16.40 -1.13
CA LEU A 60 4.91 15.33 -0.70
C LEU A 60 4.79 15.03 0.80
N GLU A 61 4.69 16.06 1.65
CA GLU A 61 4.51 15.88 3.09
C GLU A 61 3.13 15.27 3.43
N GLU A 62 2.08 15.59 2.66
CA GLU A 62 0.77 14.96 2.82
C GLU A 62 0.81 13.47 2.44
N THR A 63 1.42 13.12 1.31
CA THR A 63 1.61 11.72 0.89
C THR A 63 2.42 10.95 1.95
N LYS A 64 3.52 11.52 2.46
CA LYS A 64 4.31 10.91 3.54
C LYS A 64 3.50 10.63 4.82
N LYS A 65 2.54 11.48 5.17
CA LYS A 65 1.70 11.28 6.37
C LYS A 65 0.71 10.11 6.22
N VAL A 66 0.32 9.77 4.99
CA VAL A 66 -0.60 8.65 4.75
C VAL A 66 0.12 7.30 4.90
N LEU A 67 1.36 7.21 4.47
CA LEU A 67 2.13 5.97 4.41
C LEU A 67 2.20 5.20 5.77
N PRO A 68 2.50 5.83 6.92
CA PRO A 68 2.51 5.13 8.22
C PRO A 68 1.14 4.55 8.61
N VAL A 69 0.06 5.27 8.31
CA VAL A 69 -1.30 4.82 8.60
C VAL A 69 -1.65 3.62 7.74
N LEU A 70 -1.25 3.64 6.46
CA LEU A 70 -1.45 2.54 5.53
C LEU A 70 -0.65 1.30 5.95
N LYS A 71 0.61 1.47 6.36
CA LYS A 71 1.46 0.40 6.90
C LYS A 71 0.77 -0.30 8.05
N LYS A 72 0.30 0.45 9.05
CA LYS A 72 -0.42 -0.11 10.20
C LYS A 72 -1.69 -0.87 9.80
N LYS A 73 -2.51 -0.30 8.90
CA LYS A 73 -3.71 -1.00 8.39
C LYS A 73 -3.36 -2.33 7.72
N LEU A 74 -2.27 -2.35 6.97
CA LEU A 74 -1.80 -3.53 6.25
C LEU A 74 -1.26 -4.58 7.24
N GLU A 75 -0.49 -4.18 8.25
CA GLU A 75 -0.04 -5.05 9.37
C GLU A 75 -1.24 -5.70 10.10
N ASP A 76 -2.22 -4.89 10.51
CA ASP A 76 -3.42 -5.35 11.21
C ASP A 76 -4.26 -6.32 10.35
N THR A 77 -4.40 -6.03 9.06
CA THR A 77 -5.16 -6.87 8.12
C THR A 77 -4.42 -8.17 7.82
N ILE A 78 -3.07 -8.15 7.72
CA ILE A 78 -2.26 -9.37 7.60
C ILE A 78 -2.41 -10.24 8.83
N ALA A 79 -2.34 -9.69 10.04
CA ALA A 79 -2.53 -10.45 11.27
C ALA A 79 -3.91 -11.14 11.30
N THR A 80 -4.95 -10.42 10.87
CA THR A 80 -6.30 -10.99 10.72
C THR A 80 -6.32 -12.13 9.69
N LEU A 81 -5.68 -11.93 8.53
CA LEU A 81 -5.60 -12.95 7.47
C LEU A 81 -4.85 -14.22 7.94
N GLN A 82 -3.79 -14.06 8.73
CA GLN A 82 -3.04 -15.17 9.31
C GLN A 82 -3.89 -15.98 10.32
N SER A 83 -4.74 -15.32 11.10
CA SER A 83 -5.69 -16.00 11.98
C SER A 83 -6.69 -16.84 11.17
N LEU A 84 -7.27 -16.26 10.11
CA LEU A 84 -8.22 -16.95 9.23
C LEU A 84 -7.57 -18.13 8.49
N LEU A 85 -6.32 -18.00 8.08
CA LEU A 85 -5.54 -19.12 7.52
C LEU A 85 -5.38 -20.27 8.51
N THR A 86 -5.14 -19.95 9.78
CA THR A 86 -5.03 -20.96 10.86
C THR A 86 -6.36 -21.67 11.07
N GLU A 87 -7.47 -20.93 11.08
CA GLU A 87 -8.82 -21.50 11.18
C GLU A 87 -9.18 -22.37 9.98
N GLU A 88 -8.89 -21.90 8.77
CA GLU A 88 -9.13 -22.65 7.54
C GLU A 88 -8.32 -23.96 7.53
N GLY A 89 -7.06 -23.93 7.96
CA GLY A 89 -6.20 -25.12 8.05
C GLY A 89 -6.70 -26.18 9.04
N LYS A 90 -7.42 -25.78 10.12
CA LYS A 90 -8.02 -26.71 11.08
C LYS A 90 -9.16 -27.55 10.49
N LYS A 91 -9.71 -27.18 9.33
CA LYS A 91 -10.75 -27.94 8.62
C LYS A 91 -10.19 -29.19 7.91
N GLY A 92 -8.88 -29.35 7.83
CA GLY A 92 -8.23 -30.53 7.28
C GLY A 92 -8.67 -30.80 5.83
N PRO A 93 -9.22 -31.97 5.50
CA PRO A 93 -9.67 -32.28 4.13
C PRO A 93 -10.77 -31.37 3.59
N GLN A 94 -11.49 -30.64 4.46
CA GLN A 94 -12.53 -29.70 4.06
C GLN A 94 -12.02 -28.28 3.81
N SER A 95 -10.73 -28.03 4.04
CA SER A 95 -10.11 -26.73 3.79
C SER A 95 -10.16 -26.37 2.30
N ASN A 96 -10.43 -25.11 2.00
CA ASN A 96 -10.29 -24.61 0.64
C ASN A 96 -8.83 -24.26 0.34
N VAL A 97 -8.12 -25.19 -0.31
CA VAL A 97 -6.69 -25.06 -0.65
C VAL A 97 -6.41 -23.87 -1.58
N GLU A 98 -7.32 -23.56 -2.50
CA GLU A 98 -7.18 -22.42 -3.40
C GLU A 98 -7.19 -21.10 -2.63
N HIS A 99 -8.15 -20.93 -1.71
CA HIS A 99 -8.23 -19.73 -0.88
C HIS A 99 -7.04 -19.61 0.08
N ILE A 100 -6.52 -20.73 0.61
CA ILE A 100 -5.30 -20.75 1.40
C ILE A 100 -4.10 -20.23 0.60
N ASN A 101 -3.94 -20.71 -0.64
CA ASN A 101 -2.82 -20.30 -1.50
C ASN A 101 -2.93 -18.82 -1.88
N ALA A 102 -4.13 -18.36 -2.24
CA ALA A 102 -4.38 -16.94 -2.54
C ALA A 102 -4.08 -16.03 -1.35
N ALA A 103 -4.49 -16.43 -0.13
CA ALA A 103 -4.20 -15.69 1.09
C ALA A 103 -2.69 -15.63 1.38
N LYS A 104 -1.95 -16.73 1.20
CA LYS A 104 -0.49 -16.75 1.38
C LYS A 104 0.23 -15.84 0.38
N ASP A 105 -0.18 -15.87 -0.89
CA ASP A 105 0.35 -14.97 -1.91
C ASP A 105 0.06 -13.51 -1.59
N ALA A 106 -1.17 -13.20 -1.15
CA ALA A 106 -1.54 -11.85 -0.71
C ALA A 106 -0.68 -11.37 0.46
N ILE A 107 -0.40 -12.22 1.46
CA ILE A 107 0.51 -11.89 2.56
C ILE A 107 1.92 -11.62 2.04
N SER A 108 2.44 -12.45 1.14
CA SER A 108 3.78 -12.25 0.56
C SER A 108 3.89 -10.89 -0.12
N LYS A 109 2.93 -10.53 -0.98
CA LYS A 109 2.85 -9.22 -1.63
C LYS A 109 2.74 -8.07 -0.64
N ALA A 110 1.94 -8.25 0.40
CA ALA A 110 1.77 -7.27 1.47
C ALA A 110 3.06 -7.04 2.26
N ARG A 111 3.80 -8.09 2.60
CA ARG A 111 5.12 -7.97 3.26
C ARG A 111 6.15 -7.26 2.38
N THR A 112 6.07 -7.40 1.06
CA THR A 112 6.88 -6.58 0.14
C THR A 112 6.48 -5.12 0.21
N ALA A 113 5.18 -4.81 0.11
CA ALA A 113 4.66 -3.44 0.21
C ALA A 113 5.03 -2.74 1.55
N GLU A 114 5.01 -3.44 2.69
CA GLU A 114 5.43 -2.86 3.99
C GLU A 114 6.88 -2.35 4.00
N ARG A 115 7.76 -3.01 3.24
CA ARG A 115 9.19 -2.68 3.17
C ARG A 115 9.45 -1.43 2.34
N GLU A 116 8.55 -1.14 1.39
CA GLU A 116 8.60 0.06 0.56
C GLU A 116 8.16 1.32 1.34
N ILE A 117 7.40 1.14 2.44
CA ILE A 117 7.02 2.21 3.39
C ILE A 117 8.13 2.43 4.45
N ALA A 118 9.37 2.63 4.02
CA ALA A 118 10.51 2.83 4.93
C ALA A 118 10.41 4.13 5.76
#